data_AF-A0A7W6AKE0-F1
#
_entry.id   AF-A0A7W6AKE0-F1
#
_cell.length_a   1.000
_cell.length_b   1.000
_cell.length_c   1.000
_cell.angle_alpha   90.00
_cell.angle_beta   90.00
_cell.angle_gamma   90.00
#
_symmetry.space_group_name_H-M   'P 1'
#
loop_
_entity.id
_entity.type
_entity.pdbx_description
1 polymer ?
#
loop_
_entity_poly.entity_id
_entity_poly.type
_entity_poly.pdbx_seq_one_letter_code
_entity_poly.pdbx_strand_id
1 'polypeptide(L)'
;MSAAPVTIMIATPKGRHRLVGESDRNVTQPAEQILRALGADVRPAIFWVECEDKTVQSVLTSYLSGVKAEVLAHSRRKGTFQSKGGRGFS
;
A
#
# COMPACT_ATOMS: atom_id res chain seq x y z
N MET A 1 -19.84 19.11 -1.22
CA MET A 1 -19.12 18.04 -0.48
C MET A 1 -18.12 18.75 0.41
N SER A 2 -18.25 18.62 1.73
CA SER A 2 -17.28 19.25 2.64
C SER A 2 -15.94 18.54 2.50
N ALA A 3 -14.87 19.30 2.27
CA ALA A 3 -13.52 18.78 2.20
C ALA A 3 -13.06 18.50 3.65
N ALA A 4 -13.39 17.31 4.14
CA ALA A 4 -12.93 16.88 5.46
C ALA A 4 -11.45 16.51 5.35
N PRO A 5 -10.58 17.02 6.24
CA PRO A 5 -9.17 16.68 6.22
C PRO A 5 -9.00 15.17 6.41
N VAL A 6 -8.09 14.60 5.63
CA VAL A 6 -7.74 13.18 5.67
C VAL A 6 -6.28 13.04 6.03
N THR A 7 -6.00 12.22 7.04
CA THR A 7 -4.65 11.78 7.37
C THR A 7 -4.52 10.30 7.05
N ILE A 8 -3.50 9.94 6.28
CA ILE A 8 -3.12 8.54 6.01
C ILE A 8 -1.73 8.31 6.58
N MET A 9 -1.57 7.27 7.37
CA MET A 9 -0.28 6.85 7.88
C MET A 9 0.02 5.45 7.36
N ILE A 10 1.23 5.25 6.81
CA ILE A 10 1.73 3.96 6.33
C ILE A 10 3.02 3.67 7.09
N ALA A 11 3.00 2.65 7.95
CA ALA A 11 4.15 2.23 8.73
C ALA A 11 4.75 0.94 8.17
N THR A 12 6.06 0.90 8.06
CA THR A 12 6.86 -0.25 7.63
C THR A 12 8.04 -0.44 8.59
N PRO A 13 8.71 -1.61 8.58
CA PRO A 13 9.94 -1.79 9.36
C PRO A 13 11.06 -0.80 9.01
N LYS A 14 11.04 -0.22 7.81
CA LYS A 14 12.05 0.74 7.33
C LYS A 14 11.71 2.19 7.66
N GLY A 15 10.50 2.46 8.16
CA GLY A 15 10.05 3.81 8.46
C GLY A 15 8.55 4.01 8.26
N ARG A 16 8.11 5.25 8.46
CA ARG A 16 6.70 5.66 8.37
C ARG A 16 6.52 6.83 7.40
N HIS A 17 5.42 6.79 6.66
CA HIS A 17 4.98 7.87 5.80
C HIS A 17 3.66 8.42 6.33
N ARG A 18 3.60 9.75 6.52
CA ARG A 18 2.36 10.46 6.88
C ARG A 18 1.96 11.37 5.73
N LEU A 19 0.73 11.20 5.27
CA LEU A 19 0.09 12.04 4.26
C LEU A 19 -1.05 12.78 4.92
N VAL A 20 -1.13 14.08 4.71
CA VAL A 20 -2.22 14.93 5.22
C VAL A 20 -2.72 15.74 4.04
N GLY A 21 -4.02 15.75 3.82
CA GLY A 21 -4.64 16.54 2.76
C GLY A 21 -6.01 17.05 3.17
N GLU A 22 -6.44 18.12 2.54
CA GLU A 22 -7.73 18.76 2.78
C GLU A 22 -8.90 17.92 2.24
N SER A 23 -8.62 16.94 1.37
CA SER A 23 -9.60 15.99 0.86
C SER A 23 -8.96 14.63 0.58
N ASP A 24 -9.80 13.61 0.39
CA ASP A 24 -9.41 12.27 0.00
C ASP A 24 -8.59 12.22 -1.30
N ARG A 25 -8.97 13.05 -2.28
CA ARG A 25 -8.30 13.10 -3.59
C ARG A 25 -6.82 13.44 -3.48
N ASN A 26 -6.46 14.31 -2.54
CA ASN A 26 -5.09 14.78 -2.36
C ASN A 26 -4.16 13.70 -1.77
N VAL A 27 -4.72 12.74 -1.01
CA VAL A 27 -3.93 11.75 -0.28
C VAL A 27 -4.02 10.33 -0.86
N THR A 28 -5.06 10.03 -1.64
CA THR A 28 -5.31 8.69 -2.19
C THR A 28 -4.19 8.24 -3.13
N GLN A 29 -3.88 9.05 -4.14
CA GLN A 29 -2.87 8.70 -5.15
C GLN A 29 -1.45 8.59 -4.54
N PRO A 30 -0.98 9.51 -3.69
CA PRO A 30 0.31 9.34 -3.01
C PRO A 30 0.36 8.09 -2.12
N ALA A 31 -0.73 7.78 -1.39
CA ALA A 31 -0.79 6.59 -0.52
C ALA A 31 -0.66 5.30 -1.33
N GLU A 32 -1.36 5.21 -2.46
CA GLU A 32 -1.25 4.09 -3.39
C GLU A 32 0.16 3.95 -3.95
N GLN A 33 0.77 5.05 -4.40
CA GLN A 33 2.13 5.04 -4.94
C GLN A 33 3.14 4.51 -3.91
N ILE A 34 3.01 4.91 -2.65
CA ILE A 34 3.85 4.39 -1.56
C ILE A 34 3.64 2.88 -1.41
N LEU A 35 2.40 2.41 -1.31
CA LEU A 35 2.13 0.96 -1.19
C LEU A 35 2.67 0.15 -2.37
N ARG A 36 2.54 0.66 -3.60
CA ARG A 36 3.07 0.01 -4.80
C ARG A 36 4.60 0.02 -4.83
N ALA A 37 5.24 1.11 -4.41
CA ALA A 37 6.69 1.23 -4.35
C ALA A 37 7.34 0.28 -3.33
N LEU A 38 6.62 -0.12 -2.27
CA LEU A 38 7.11 -1.09 -1.29
C LEU A 38 7.33 -2.50 -1.89
N GLY A 39 6.59 -2.88 -2.92
CA GLY A 39 6.69 -4.22 -3.49
C GLY A 39 6.52 -5.32 -2.44
N ALA A 40 7.51 -6.21 -2.31
CA ALA A 40 7.46 -7.31 -1.32
C ALA A 40 7.44 -6.81 0.14
N ASP A 41 8.00 -5.63 0.42
CA ASP A 41 8.04 -5.03 1.76
C ASP A 41 6.67 -4.51 2.22
N VAL A 42 5.65 -4.55 1.35
CA VAL A 42 4.27 -4.21 1.73
C VAL A 42 3.67 -5.23 2.72
N ARG A 43 4.25 -6.43 2.82
CA ARG A 43 3.74 -7.52 3.67
C ARG A 43 3.68 -7.14 5.16
N PRO A 44 4.76 -6.65 5.77
CA PRO A 44 4.70 -6.13 7.14
C PRO A 44 4.08 -4.72 7.24
N ALA A 45 3.75 -4.05 6.12
CA ALA A 45 3.25 -2.68 6.17
C ALA A 45 1.86 -2.62 6.84
N ILE A 46 1.66 -1.66 7.73
CA ILE A 46 0.36 -1.36 8.34
C ILE A 46 -0.03 0.05 7.90
N PHE A 47 -1.30 0.27 7.59
CA PHE A 47 -1.80 1.59 7.28
C PHE A 47 -3.06 1.92 8.07
N TRP A 48 -3.27 3.21 8.25
CA TRP A 48 -4.35 3.78 9.05
C TRP A 48 -4.89 5.01 8.31
N VAL A 49 -6.21 5.13 8.23
CA VAL A 49 -6.90 6.29 7.64
C VAL A 49 -7.68 6.97 8.74
N GLU A 50 -7.44 8.26 8.91
CA GLU A 50 -8.15 9.14 9.84
C GLU A 50 -8.87 10.22 9.05
N CYS A 51 -10.20 10.26 9.18
CA CYS A 51 -11.07 11.26 8.59
C CYS A 51 -12.31 11.42 9.49
N GLU A 52 -12.83 12.65 9.56
CA GLU A 52 -14.08 12.95 10.25
C GLU A 52 -15.27 12.28 9.56
N ASP A 53 -15.28 12.29 8.21
CA ASP A 53 -16.26 11.57 7.41
C ASP A 53 -15.97 10.06 7.40
N LYS A 54 -16.83 9.29 8.08
CA LYS A 54 -16.71 7.82 8.18
C LYS A 54 -16.95 7.09 6.87
N THR A 55 -17.71 7.67 5.95
CA THR A 55 -17.90 7.12 4.61
C THR A 55 -16.59 7.21 3.84
N VAL A 56 -15.96 8.38 3.84
CA VAL A 56 -14.64 8.59 3.21
C VAL A 56 -13.58 7.68 3.86
N GLN A 57 -13.56 7.61 5.19
CA GLN A 57 -12.63 6.73 5.92
C GLN A 57 -12.79 5.26 5.48
N SER A 58 -14.03 4.77 5.38
CA SER A 58 -14.33 3.39 4.97
C SER A 58 -13.92 3.12 3.52
N VAL A 59 -14.29 4.01 2.59
CA VAL A 59 -13.95 3.89 1.16
C VAL A 59 -12.43 3.85 0.96
N LEU A 60 -11.70 4.77 1.57
CA LEU A 60 -10.24 4.83 1.47
C LEU A 60 -9.56 3.61 2.10
N THR A 61 -10.05 3.16 3.25
CA THR A 61 -9.50 1.97 3.91
C THR A 61 -9.69 0.73 3.04
N SER A 62 -10.87 0.56 2.44
CA SER A 62 -11.16 -0.54 1.52
C SER A 62 -10.28 -0.48 0.26
N TYR A 63 -10.16 0.71 -0.34
CA TYR A 63 -9.32 0.95 -1.50
C TYR A 63 -7.85 0.56 -1.26
N LEU A 64 -7.24 1.10 -0.19
CA LEU A 64 -5.84 0.84 0.14
C LEU A 64 -5.61 -0.63 0.57
N SER A 65 -6.61 -1.29 1.16
CA SER A 65 -6.57 -2.73 1.43
C SER A 65 -6.48 -3.53 0.13
N GLY A 66 -7.27 -3.15 -0.88
CA GLY A 66 -7.23 -3.74 -2.22
C GLY A 66 -5.85 -3.56 -2.88
N VAL A 67 -5.32 -2.33 -2.89
CA VAL A 67 -3.97 -2.03 -3.39
C VAL A 67 -2.92 -2.91 -2.71
N LYS A 68 -2.94 -2.99 -1.37
CA LYS A 68 -2.01 -3.85 -0.62
C LYS A 68 -2.13 -5.32 -1.04
N ALA A 69 -3.35 -5.84 -1.21
CA ALA A 69 -3.58 -7.21 -1.64
C ALA A 69 -3.04 -7.47 -3.07
N GLU A 70 -3.23 -6.53 -4.00
CA GLU A 70 -2.67 -6.61 -5.35
C GLU A 70 -1.13 -6.67 -5.34
N VAL A 71 -0.49 -5.78 -4.58
CA VAL A 71 0.98 -5.73 -4.48
C VAL A 71 1.52 -7.03 -3.87
N LEU A 72 0.83 -7.59 -2.88
CA LEU A 72 1.16 -8.90 -2.30
C LEU A 72 1.04 -10.03 -3.33
N ALA A 73 -0.06 -10.06 -4.08
CA ALA A 73 -0.28 -11.07 -5.12
C ALA A 73 0.76 -10.97 -6.25
N HIS A 74 1.17 -9.76 -6.61
CA HIS A 74 2.20 -9.52 -7.63
C HIS A 74 3.59 -9.93 -7.13
N SER A 75 3.92 -9.63 -5.87
CA SER A 75 5.21 -9.99 -5.27
C SER A 75 5.39 -11.50 -5.12
N ARG A 76 4.31 -12.24 -4.81
CA ARG A 76 4.33 -13.72 -4.79
C ARG A 76 4.65 -14.32 -6.16
N ARG A 77 4.12 -13.75 -7.25
CA ARG A 77 4.39 -14.20 -8.63
C ARG A 77 5.83 -13.97 -9.08
N LYS A 78 6.50 -12.91 -8.58
CA LYS A 78 7.93 -12.68 -8.85
C LYS A 78 8.85 -13.62 -8.06
N GLY A 79 8.41 -14.11 -6.90
CA GLY A 79 9.16 -15.07 -6.09
C GLY A 79 9.19 -16.50 -6.63
N THR A 80 8.37 -16.84 -7.63
CA THR A 80 8.25 -18.21 -8.18
C THR A 80 9.08 -18.47 -9.44
N PHE A 81 9.90 -17.52 -9.91
CA PHE A 81 10.79 -17.71 -11.06
C PHE A 81 12.28 -17.54 -10.68
N GLN A 82 12.76 -18.36 -9.75
CA GLN A 82 14.17 -18.71 -9.64
C GLN A 82 14.27 -20.18 -9.20
N SER A 83 14.00 -21.10 -10.13
CA SER A 83 14.53 -22.47 -10.03
C SER A 83 15.78 -22.52 -10.91
N LYS A 84 16.91 -22.72 -10.24
CA LYS A 84 18.28 -22.75 -10.74
C LYS A 84 18.45 -23.44 -12.09
N GLY A 85 19.19 -22.79 -12.99
CA GLY A 85 20.03 -23.51 -13.94
C GLY A 85 21.18 -24.24 -13.24
N GLY A 86 21.67 -25.31 -13.87
CA GLY A 86 23.02 -25.82 -13.64
C GLY A 86 23.14 -27.18 -12.94
N ARG A 87 23.08 -28.25 -13.74
CA ARG A 87 23.93 -29.47 -13.68
C ARG A 87 23.90 -30.01 -15.12
N GLY A 88 24.93 -29.89 -15.96
CA GLY A 88 26.34 -30.08 -15.68
C GLY A 88 26.57 -31.57 -15.43
N PHE A 89 26.43 -32.40 -16.47
CA PHE A 89 26.94 -33.77 -16.47
C PHE A 89 27.58 -34.05 -17.82
N SER A 90 28.79 -34.59 -17.72
CA SER A 90 29.78 -34.95 -18.73
C SER A 90 29.27 -35.89 -19.81
#